data_AF-A0AAN7LIT5-F1
#
_entry.id   AF-A0AAN7LIT5-F1
#
_cell.length_a   1.000
_cell.length_b   1.000
_cell.length_c   1.000
_cell.angle_alpha   90.00
_cell.angle_beta   90.00
_cell.angle_gamma   90.00
#
_symmetry.space_group_name_H-M   'P 1'
#
loop_
_entity.id
_entity.type
_entity.pdbx_description
1 polymer ?
#
loop_
_entity_poly.entity_id
_entity_poly.type
_entity_poly.pdbx_seq_one_letter_code
_entity_poly.pdbx_strand_id
1 'polypeptide(L)'
;MMMLCLRKLGGIEQQIQFNRTLQRLLSMSFPAPDLAVTASEIERITTLINDLPFPHQPLQPILEVRMSSHSLSNPLVEEVLGRLFAAHSNGLKALEFFHYSAKHLPEGPSADAFEKTLHILTRMRYFSQAWDLMEHVKVTHPSLLTLKSMSILLSRIAKFQSYEETLQAFDKMEKSVFVGRKFGTEEFNVLLRAFCTQRMMKEARAVFNNLYSRFSPDIKSANILLLGFKESGDITAVELFYHEMVRRGFKPNPVTYDIRIDAYCKKGCLGDALRLFEEMEKLGNFKPTIKTITTLIHGAGVAQNPRKAWDLFDSILSRNMKPDVGAYNSLISSMVKCRDAKAALHLMKEMEEKQIEPDNVTYHTVFLGLIRLKGIESVCDLYSEMIEKNFVPKTRTVVMLMKFFCVNRRIDMGMSLWEYITGKGQCPHSHALDLLVTGLCSRGRLLEAFDCSKQMMERGRQMSELAYRMLFGSLYQAGELEKLKLLDGMVNKLVNVLPPSKGHARGMLNQDVD
;
A
#
# COMPACT_ATOMS: atom_id res chain seq x y z
N MET A 1 -28.43 31.62 31.42
CA MET A 1 -27.71 30.86 32.47
C MET A 1 -27.87 29.34 32.37
N MET A 2 -29.04 28.80 32.01
CA MET A 2 -29.27 27.34 31.96
C MET A 2 -28.48 26.58 30.87
N MET A 3 -28.18 27.19 29.71
CA MET A 3 -27.32 26.56 28.68
C MET A 3 -25.83 26.50 29.04
N LEU A 4 -25.35 27.33 29.98
CA LEU A 4 -23.97 27.31 30.45
C LEU A 4 -23.74 26.19 31.49
N CYS A 5 -24.77 25.78 32.24
CA CYS A 5 -24.70 24.63 33.14
C CYS A 5 -24.71 23.29 32.38
N LEU A 6 -25.50 23.16 31.30
CA LEU A 6 -25.56 21.92 30.51
C LEU A 6 -24.26 21.61 29.76
N ARG A 7 -23.51 22.63 29.29
CA ARG A 7 -22.16 22.44 28.72
C ARG A 7 -21.12 22.00 29.75
N LYS A 8 -21.25 22.41 31.01
CA LYS A 8 -20.36 21.94 32.10
C LYS A 8 -20.67 20.50 32.52
N LEU A 9 -21.94 20.12 32.56
CA LEU A 9 -22.36 18.76 32.94
C LEU A 9 -21.94 17.70 31.90
N GLY A 10 -22.07 17.99 30.60
CA GLY A 10 -21.59 17.09 29.54
C GLY A 10 -20.06 16.91 29.49
N GLY A 11 -19.30 17.93 29.92
CA GLY A 11 -17.85 17.82 30.08
C GLY A 11 -17.45 16.98 31.29
N ILE A 12 -18.20 17.05 32.39
CA ILE A 12 -17.94 16.28 33.61
C ILE A 12 -18.23 14.79 33.40
N GLU A 13 -19.31 14.42 32.70
CA GLU A 13 -19.59 13.01 32.39
C GLU A 13 -18.56 12.39 31.43
N GLN A 14 -18.10 13.13 30.41
CA GLN A 14 -17.00 12.70 29.54
C GLN A 14 -15.69 12.53 30.32
N GLN A 15 -15.43 13.40 31.30
CA GLN A 15 -14.23 13.35 32.13
C GLN A 15 -14.28 12.24 33.18
N ILE A 16 -15.48 11.87 33.66
CA ILE A 16 -15.70 10.71 34.54
C ILE A 16 -15.59 9.39 33.76
N GLN A 17 -16.14 9.33 32.55
CA GLN A 17 -15.99 8.17 31.64
C GLN A 17 -14.52 7.98 31.25
N PHE A 18 -13.82 9.08 30.97
CA PHE A 18 -12.38 9.13 30.74
C PHE A 18 -11.61 8.57 31.95
N ASN A 19 -11.89 9.06 33.17
CA ASN A 19 -11.22 8.59 34.39
C ASN A 19 -11.50 7.12 34.72
N ARG A 20 -12.72 6.59 34.46
CA ARG A 20 -13.05 5.17 34.66
C ARG A 20 -12.34 4.26 33.66
N THR A 21 -12.20 4.71 32.41
CA THR A 21 -11.45 3.98 31.38
C THR A 21 -9.95 4.03 31.67
N LEU A 22 -9.44 5.20 32.10
CA LEU A 22 -8.06 5.39 32.56
C LEU A 22 -7.72 4.49 33.76
N GLN A 23 -8.59 4.41 34.77
CA GLN A 23 -8.37 3.57 35.97
C GLN A 23 -8.35 2.07 35.64
N ARG A 24 -9.20 1.60 34.72
CA ARG A 24 -9.17 0.20 34.25
C ARG A 24 -7.90 -0.14 33.45
N LEU A 25 -7.32 0.84 32.78
CA LEU A 25 -6.09 0.68 31.98
C LEU A 25 -4.81 0.82 32.84
N LEU A 26 -4.86 1.60 33.91
CA LEU A 26 -3.75 1.82 34.85
C LEU A 26 -3.56 0.65 35.84
N SER A 27 -4.54 -0.25 35.98
CA SER A 27 -4.49 -1.38 36.92
C SER A 27 -3.80 -2.64 36.37
N MET A 28 -3.22 -2.60 35.17
CA MET A 28 -2.49 -3.73 34.59
C MET A 28 -0.99 -3.58 34.85
N SER A 29 -0.47 -4.30 35.83
CA SER A 29 0.97 -4.35 36.15
C SER A 29 1.64 -5.56 35.51
N PHE A 30 2.80 -5.36 34.85
CA PHE A 30 3.67 -6.45 34.36
C PHE A 30 5.15 -6.03 34.35
N PRO A 31 6.09 -7.00 34.33
CA PRO A 31 7.46 -6.84 34.81
C PRO A 31 8.40 -6.13 33.83
N ALA A 32 9.58 -5.76 34.36
CA ALA A 32 10.66 -5.01 33.75
C ALA A 32 11.36 -5.73 32.56
N PRO A 33 12.13 -4.99 31.73
CA PRO A 33 12.38 -5.32 30.33
C PRO A 33 13.70 -6.08 30.10
N ASP A 34 13.67 -7.10 29.24
CA ASP A 34 14.85 -7.70 28.63
C ASP A 34 14.70 -7.74 27.09
N LEU A 35 15.60 -7.02 26.41
CA LEU A 35 16.27 -7.25 25.11
C LEU A 35 15.53 -7.76 23.86
N ALA A 36 14.21 -7.91 23.85
CA ALA A 36 13.41 -8.09 22.64
C ALA A 36 12.25 -7.11 22.67
N VAL A 37 12.27 -6.09 21.81
CA VAL A 37 11.06 -5.34 21.47
C VAL A 37 10.12 -6.35 20.79
N THR A 38 9.25 -6.98 21.59
CA THR A 38 8.45 -8.12 21.13
C THR A 38 7.47 -7.65 20.05
N ALA A 39 7.20 -8.48 19.04
CA ALA A 39 6.20 -8.17 17.99
C ALA A 39 4.83 -7.73 18.56
N SER A 40 4.53 -8.13 19.80
CA SER A 40 3.39 -7.72 20.62
C SER A 40 3.38 -6.21 20.95
N GLU A 41 4.53 -5.59 21.19
CA GLU A 41 4.62 -4.16 21.49
C GLU A 41 4.37 -3.31 20.24
N ILE A 42 4.95 -3.69 19.11
CA ILE A 42 4.70 -3.04 17.82
C ILE A 42 3.20 -3.13 17.47
N GLU A 43 2.60 -4.30 17.66
CA GLU A 43 1.15 -4.51 17.45
C GLU A 43 0.35 -3.59 18.38
N ARG A 44 0.66 -3.58 19.67
CA ARG A 44 0.02 -2.71 20.66
C ARG A 44 0.09 -1.23 20.29
N ILE A 45 1.25 -0.72 19.88
CA ILE A 45 1.41 0.69 19.49
C ILE A 45 0.65 0.98 18.20
N THR A 46 0.73 0.09 17.21
CA THR A 46 0.00 0.25 15.93
C THR A 46 -1.52 0.29 16.17
N THR A 47 -2.03 -0.63 16.97
CA THR A 47 -3.44 -0.70 17.37
C THR A 47 -3.85 0.55 18.15
N LEU A 48 -3.03 0.99 19.12
CA LEU A 48 -3.27 2.24 19.86
C LEU A 48 -3.41 3.44 18.92
N ILE A 49 -2.47 3.63 17.99
CA ILE A 49 -2.49 4.76 17.05
C ILE A 49 -3.75 4.70 16.18
N ASN A 50 -4.06 3.53 15.63
CA ASN A 50 -5.20 3.39 14.74
C ASN A 50 -6.53 3.58 15.48
N ASP A 51 -6.72 2.95 16.64
CA ASP A 51 -8.00 2.92 17.35
C ASP A 51 -8.36 4.22 18.07
N LEU A 52 -7.39 5.12 18.26
CA LEU A 52 -7.67 6.42 18.88
C LEU A 52 -8.68 7.26 18.05
N PRO A 53 -9.81 7.72 18.61
CA PRO A 53 -10.82 8.45 17.85
C PRO A 53 -10.30 9.75 17.23
N PHE A 54 -10.31 9.82 15.91
CA PHE A 54 -9.93 11.01 15.15
C PHE A 54 -11.18 11.80 14.70
N PRO A 55 -11.19 13.15 14.75
CA PRO A 55 -10.11 14.09 15.11
C PRO A 55 -10.13 14.51 16.60
N HIS A 56 -10.94 13.85 17.42
CA HIS A 56 -11.32 14.35 18.74
C HIS A 56 -10.21 14.27 19.79
N GLN A 57 -9.23 13.39 19.62
CA GLN A 57 -8.14 13.22 20.57
C GLN A 57 -6.79 13.33 19.85
N PRO A 58 -5.92 14.30 20.22
CA PRO A 58 -4.55 14.31 19.72
C PRO A 58 -3.80 13.08 20.24
N LEU A 59 -2.95 12.52 19.39
CA LEU A 59 -2.18 11.33 19.69
C LEU A 59 -1.11 11.61 20.77
N GLN A 60 -0.49 12.78 20.71
CA GLN A 60 0.73 13.09 21.46
C GLN A 60 0.59 12.96 22.99
N PRO A 61 -0.44 13.51 23.66
CA PRO A 61 -0.58 13.37 25.12
C PRO A 61 -0.76 11.91 25.56
N ILE A 62 -1.37 11.08 24.71
CA ILE A 62 -1.61 9.67 25.01
C ILE A 62 -0.33 8.85 24.80
N LEU A 63 0.48 9.20 23.79
CA LEU A 63 1.81 8.62 23.60
C LEU A 63 2.73 8.97 24.77
N GLU A 64 2.70 10.23 25.25
CA GLU A 64 3.49 10.66 26.42
C GLU A 64 3.14 9.88 27.71
N VAL A 65 1.87 9.48 27.88
CA VAL A 65 1.43 8.67 29.04
C VAL A 65 1.72 7.18 28.86
N ARG A 66 1.59 6.64 27.64
CA ARG A 66 1.66 5.19 27.38
C ARG A 66 3.02 4.68 26.89
N MET A 67 3.89 5.58 26.42
CA MET A 67 5.24 5.25 25.97
C MET A 67 6.25 5.93 26.90
N SER A 68 7.14 5.14 27.49
CA SER A 68 8.31 5.71 28.18
C SER A 68 9.34 6.11 27.12
N SER A 69 10.01 7.26 27.30
CA SER A 69 11.08 7.72 26.40
C SER A 69 12.20 6.68 26.24
N HIS A 70 12.42 5.85 27.25
CA HIS A 70 13.40 4.75 27.25
C HIS A 70 13.02 3.55 26.37
N SER A 71 11.77 3.47 25.88
CA SER A 71 11.30 2.38 25.00
C SER A 71 11.45 2.67 23.50
N LEU A 72 11.72 3.92 23.12
CA LEU A 72 11.82 4.32 21.72
C LEU A 72 13.19 4.00 21.12
N SER A 73 13.17 3.31 19.99
CA SER A 73 14.34 3.06 19.15
C SER A 73 13.99 3.24 17.67
N ASN A 74 14.98 3.52 16.83
CA ASN A 74 14.77 3.64 15.38
C ASN A 74 14.10 2.37 14.78
N PRO A 75 14.54 1.14 15.09
CA PRO A 75 13.88 -0.08 14.58
C PRO A 75 12.40 -0.18 14.97
N LEU A 76 12.04 0.19 16.21
CA LEU A 76 10.65 0.18 16.66
C LEU A 76 9.81 1.18 15.86
N VAL A 77 10.31 2.40 15.68
CA VAL A 77 9.60 3.46 14.96
C VAL A 77 9.42 3.10 13.48
N GLU A 78 10.47 2.59 12.85
CA GLU A 78 10.43 2.08 11.47
C GLU A 78 9.37 1.00 11.29
N GLU A 79 9.29 0.05 12.21
CA GLU A 79 8.36 -1.07 12.13
C GLU A 79 6.91 -0.63 12.40
N VAL A 80 6.68 0.23 13.40
CA VAL A 80 5.34 0.82 13.64
C VAL A 80 4.87 1.63 12.42
N LEU A 81 5.71 2.52 11.87
CA LEU A 81 5.37 3.28 10.65
C LEU A 81 5.21 2.36 9.45
N GLY A 82 5.95 1.24 9.39
CA GLY A 82 5.81 0.20 8.38
C GLY A 82 4.44 -0.46 8.44
N ARG A 83 3.97 -0.79 9.64
CA ARG A 83 2.62 -1.33 9.85
C ARG A 83 1.54 -0.30 9.57
N LEU A 84 1.68 0.95 9.99
CA LEU A 84 0.75 2.04 9.64
C LEU A 84 0.69 2.27 8.12
N PHE A 85 1.83 2.16 7.45
CA PHE A 85 1.91 2.20 6.01
C PHE A 85 1.12 1.03 5.38
N ALA A 86 1.40 -0.20 5.78
CA ALA A 86 0.72 -1.41 5.29
C ALA A 86 -0.79 -1.39 5.57
N ALA A 87 -1.19 -0.90 6.75
CA ALA A 87 -2.56 -0.75 7.24
C ALA A 87 -3.35 0.37 6.60
N HIS A 88 -2.74 1.11 5.67
CA HIS A 88 -3.35 2.29 5.11
C HIS A 88 -3.83 3.31 6.17
N SER A 89 -3.15 3.41 7.31
CA SER A 89 -3.56 4.31 8.40
C SER A 89 -3.71 5.78 8.00
N ASN A 90 -4.44 6.54 8.83
CA ASN A 90 -4.58 7.99 8.67
C ASN A 90 -3.19 8.67 8.72
N GLY A 91 -2.89 9.48 7.70
CA GLY A 91 -1.57 10.08 7.55
C GLY A 91 -1.22 11.15 8.57
N LEU A 92 -2.21 11.85 9.14
CA LEU A 92 -1.97 12.85 10.18
C LEU A 92 -1.57 12.18 11.50
N LYS A 93 -2.16 11.02 11.82
CA LYS A 93 -1.74 10.21 12.97
C LYS A 93 -0.32 9.70 12.82
N ALA A 94 0.05 9.22 11.63
CA ALA A 94 1.41 8.78 11.34
C ALA A 94 2.42 9.93 11.46
N LEU A 95 2.04 11.14 11.02
CA LEU A 95 2.85 12.35 11.14
C LEU A 95 3.03 12.77 12.61
N GLU A 96 1.98 12.73 13.42
CA GLU A 96 2.04 13.05 14.84
C GLU A 96 2.94 12.04 15.59
N PHE A 97 2.83 10.75 15.26
CA PHE A 97 3.74 9.72 15.78
C PHE A 97 5.20 9.96 15.36
N PHE A 98 5.44 10.32 14.10
CA PHE A 98 6.78 10.67 13.62
C PHE A 98 7.37 11.86 14.40
N HIS A 99 6.62 12.96 14.57
CA HIS A 99 7.08 14.11 15.34
C HIS A 99 7.35 13.77 16.80
N TYR A 100 6.47 12.97 17.42
CA TYR A 100 6.68 12.49 18.78
C TYR A 100 7.98 11.68 18.87
N SER A 101 8.21 10.74 17.94
CA SER A 101 9.43 9.93 17.93
C SER A 101 10.70 10.76 17.70
N ALA A 102 10.66 11.72 16.76
CA ALA A 102 11.81 12.58 16.44
C ALA A 102 12.21 13.48 17.62
N LYS A 103 11.27 13.86 18.49
CA LYS A 103 11.54 14.67 19.68
C LYS A 103 12.17 13.86 20.82
N HIS A 104 11.87 12.57 20.93
CA HIS A 104 12.25 11.73 22.06
C HIS A 104 13.38 10.74 21.75
N LEU A 105 13.75 10.57 20.47
CA LEU A 105 14.91 9.78 20.04
C LEU A 105 16.21 10.61 20.18
N PRO A 106 17.20 10.14 20.97
CA PRO A 106 18.49 10.84 21.11
C PRO A 106 19.28 10.94 19.81
N GLU A 107 19.18 9.92 18.95
CA GLU A 107 19.88 9.81 17.67
C GLU A 107 19.18 10.57 16.53
N GLY A 108 17.98 11.10 16.78
CA GLY A 108 17.09 11.63 15.73
C GLY A 108 16.39 10.53 14.92
N PRO A 109 15.48 10.92 14.01
CA PRO A 109 14.70 9.99 13.20
C PRO A 109 15.52 9.37 12.06
N SER A 110 15.25 8.10 11.74
CA SER A 110 15.87 7.43 10.60
C SER A 110 15.28 7.84 9.24
N ALA A 111 16.05 7.60 8.17
CA ALA A 111 15.61 7.86 6.80
C ALA A 111 14.39 7.03 6.41
N ASP A 112 14.32 5.78 6.87
CA ASP A 112 13.20 4.89 6.58
C ASP A 112 11.91 5.34 7.28
N ALA A 113 11.98 5.78 8.54
CA ALA A 113 10.85 6.38 9.26
C ALA A 113 10.32 7.64 8.54
N PHE A 114 11.21 8.53 8.11
CA PHE A 114 10.85 9.72 7.35
C PHE A 114 10.19 9.37 6.01
N GLU A 115 10.77 8.45 5.24
CA GLU A 115 10.25 8.02 3.94
C GLU A 115 8.88 7.33 4.05
N LYS A 116 8.68 6.47 5.06
CA LYS A 116 7.38 5.83 5.35
C LYS A 116 6.33 6.89 5.68
N THR A 117 6.65 7.87 6.53
CA THR A 117 5.74 8.97 6.88
C THR A 117 5.36 9.79 5.65
N LEU A 118 6.34 10.19 4.84
CA LEU A 118 6.13 10.92 3.59
C LEU A 118 5.24 10.13 2.61
N HIS A 119 5.47 8.82 2.51
CA HIS A 119 4.66 7.96 1.64
C HIS A 119 3.22 7.82 2.15
N ILE A 120 2.98 7.75 3.45
CA ILE A 120 1.62 7.72 4.01
C ILE A 120 0.91 9.04 3.70
N LEU A 121 1.55 10.19 3.94
CA LEU A 121 0.98 11.52 3.70
C LEU A 121 0.59 11.72 2.24
N THR A 122 1.52 11.48 1.33
CA THR A 122 1.32 11.68 -0.12
C THR A 122 0.33 10.69 -0.72
N ARG A 123 0.25 9.45 -0.20
CA ARG A 123 -0.81 8.49 -0.58
C ARG A 123 -2.20 9.00 -0.21
N MET A 124 -2.33 9.70 0.91
CA MET A 124 -3.58 10.29 1.39
C MET A 124 -3.82 11.71 0.87
N ARG A 125 -2.94 12.21 -0.02
CA ARG A 125 -2.99 13.55 -0.65
C ARG A 125 -2.80 14.72 0.32
N TYR A 126 -2.15 14.50 1.46
CA TYR A 126 -1.70 15.54 2.38
C TYR A 126 -0.43 16.21 1.85
N PHE A 127 -0.51 16.88 0.69
CA PHE A 127 0.66 17.44 0.01
C PHE A 127 1.26 18.64 0.75
N SER A 128 0.43 19.49 1.36
CA SER A 128 0.93 20.61 2.18
C SER A 128 1.74 20.09 3.37
N GLN A 129 1.18 19.15 4.14
CA GLN A 129 1.87 18.53 5.27
C GLN A 129 3.14 17.77 4.84
N ALA A 130 3.12 17.15 3.65
CA ALA A 130 4.32 16.51 3.09
C ALA A 130 5.43 17.52 2.77
N TRP A 131 5.09 18.70 2.23
CA TRP A 131 6.05 19.79 2.01
C TRP A 131 6.56 20.37 3.32
N ASP A 132 5.67 20.65 4.28
CA ASP A 132 6.03 21.17 5.60
C ASP A 132 7.01 20.22 6.30
N LEU A 133 6.76 18.91 6.20
CA LEU A 133 7.66 17.88 6.73
C LEU A 133 9.04 17.91 6.05
N MET A 134 9.11 18.02 4.71
CA MET A 134 10.39 18.13 4.00
C MET A 134 11.14 19.41 4.35
N GLU A 135 10.45 20.54 4.49
CA GLU A 135 11.05 21.82 4.87
C GLU A 135 11.53 21.82 6.32
N HIS A 136 10.82 21.13 7.22
CA HIS A 136 11.25 20.93 8.60
C HIS A 136 12.48 20.01 8.69
N VAL A 137 12.48 18.89 7.96
CA VAL A 137 13.62 17.95 7.90
C VAL A 137 14.85 18.57 7.25
N LYS A 138 14.66 19.47 6.26
CA LYS A 138 15.75 20.26 5.70
C LYS A 138 16.52 21.04 6.77
N VAL A 139 15.84 21.61 7.75
CA VAL A 139 16.46 22.42 8.82
C VAL A 139 17.03 21.54 9.92
N THR A 140 16.30 20.51 10.34
CA THR A 140 16.66 19.70 11.51
C THR A 140 17.61 18.55 11.17
N HIS A 141 17.39 17.85 10.05
CA HIS A 141 18.14 16.64 9.65
C HIS A 141 18.34 16.58 8.11
N PRO A 142 19.16 17.48 7.52
CA PRO A 142 19.33 17.55 6.06
C PRO A 142 19.80 16.25 5.39
N SER A 143 20.46 15.35 6.14
CA SER A 143 20.93 14.04 5.67
C SER A 143 19.81 13.09 5.24
N LEU A 144 18.59 13.27 5.78
CA LEU A 144 17.42 12.44 5.45
C LEU A 144 16.80 12.78 4.09
N LEU A 145 17.21 13.89 3.47
CA LEU A 145 16.76 14.28 2.14
C LEU A 145 17.52 13.47 1.07
N THR A 146 16.88 12.38 0.62
CA THR A 146 17.38 11.41 -0.36
C THR A 146 16.66 11.51 -1.71
N LEU A 147 17.21 10.85 -2.74
CA LEU A 147 16.50 10.64 -4.02
C LEU A 147 15.19 9.85 -3.83
N LYS A 148 15.12 9.00 -2.79
CA LYS A 148 13.92 8.21 -2.50
C LYS A 148 12.80 9.08 -1.92
N SER A 149 13.11 10.01 -1.01
CA SER A 149 12.10 10.97 -0.53
C SER A 149 11.59 11.89 -1.65
N MET A 150 12.49 12.37 -2.54
CA MET A 150 12.12 13.06 -3.78
C MET A 150 11.17 12.22 -4.64
N SER A 151 11.53 10.95 -4.89
CA SER A 151 10.73 10.03 -5.72
C SER A 151 9.34 9.78 -5.15
N ILE A 152 9.20 9.68 -3.82
CA ILE A 152 7.91 9.46 -3.17
C ILE A 152 6.97 10.64 -3.44
N LEU A 153 7.45 11.86 -3.23
CA LEU A 153 6.62 13.05 -3.40
C LEU A 153 6.31 13.33 -4.88
N LEU A 154 7.32 13.34 -5.76
CA LEU A 154 7.12 13.60 -7.19
C LEU A 154 6.21 12.58 -7.87
N SER A 155 6.35 11.29 -7.55
CA SER A 155 5.49 10.25 -8.13
C SER A 155 4.01 10.45 -7.77
N ARG A 156 3.72 10.95 -6.56
CA ARG A 156 2.35 11.21 -6.10
C ARG A 156 1.80 12.52 -6.63
N ILE A 157 2.64 13.56 -6.73
CA ILE A 157 2.31 14.81 -7.40
C ILE A 157 1.94 14.53 -8.87
N ALA A 158 2.81 13.85 -9.62
CA ALA A 158 2.53 13.47 -11.02
C ALA A 158 1.24 12.66 -11.19
N LYS A 159 0.80 11.92 -10.15
CA LYS A 159 -0.44 11.13 -10.19
C LYS A 159 -1.70 11.97 -10.08
N PHE A 160 -1.65 13.03 -9.28
CA PHE A 160 -2.85 13.75 -8.84
C PHE A 160 -2.87 15.22 -9.26
N GLN A 161 -1.73 15.76 -9.71
CA GLN A 161 -1.54 17.11 -10.18
C GLN A 161 -1.16 17.10 -11.67
N SER A 162 -1.13 18.29 -12.26
CA SER A 162 -0.82 18.49 -13.68
C SER A 162 0.67 18.29 -14.00
N TYR A 163 0.95 18.21 -15.30
CA TYR A 163 2.32 18.19 -15.83
C TYR A 163 3.14 19.39 -15.35
N GLU A 164 2.57 20.60 -15.41
CA GLU A 164 3.23 21.85 -15.03
C GLU A 164 3.51 21.89 -13.52
N GLU A 165 2.53 21.52 -12.68
CA GLU A 165 2.71 21.45 -11.23
C GLU A 165 3.79 20.44 -10.84
N THR A 166 3.93 19.34 -11.57
CA THR A 166 5.00 18.36 -11.35
C THR A 166 6.38 18.94 -11.65
N LEU A 167 6.52 19.73 -12.71
CA LEU A 167 7.77 20.43 -13.03
C LEU A 167 8.07 21.54 -12.02
N GLN A 168 7.05 22.29 -11.59
CA GLN A 168 7.19 23.29 -10.53
C GLN A 168 7.59 22.64 -9.20
N ALA A 169 7.06 21.46 -8.87
CA ALA A 169 7.48 20.71 -7.70
C ALA A 169 8.95 20.28 -7.78
N PHE A 170 9.41 19.84 -8.95
CA PHE A 170 10.82 19.49 -9.18
C PHE A 170 11.74 20.70 -9.03
N ASP A 171 11.35 21.85 -9.58
CA ASP A 171 12.07 23.12 -9.44
C ASP A 171 12.08 23.63 -7.99
N LYS A 172 10.94 23.53 -7.28
CA LYS A 172 10.84 23.84 -5.84
C LYS A 172 11.78 22.95 -5.02
N MET A 173 11.90 21.67 -5.35
CA MET A 173 12.83 20.78 -4.66
C MET A 173 14.27 21.25 -4.81
N GLU A 174 14.71 21.60 -6.01
CA GLU A 174 16.07 22.08 -6.26
C GLU A 174 16.36 23.41 -5.56
N LYS A 175 15.43 24.37 -5.64
CA LYS A 175 15.64 25.74 -5.13
C LYS A 175 15.43 25.88 -3.63
N SER A 176 14.44 25.19 -3.06
CA SER A 176 13.96 25.46 -1.70
C SER A 176 14.19 24.33 -0.71
N VAL A 177 14.29 23.08 -1.17
CA VAL A 177 14.42 21.90 -0.29
C VAL A 177 15.86 21.36 -0.26
N PHE A 178 16.45 21.09 -1.42
CA PHE A 178 17.80 20.55 -1.57
C PHE A 178 18.83 21.66 -1.80
N VAL A 179 18.77 22.71 -0.98
CA VAL A 179 19.59 23.93 -1.13
C VAL A 179 21.08 23.57 -1.16
N GLY A 180 21.79 24.10 -2.17
CA GLY A 180 23.22 23.84 -2.37
C GLY A 180 23.54 22.56 -3.16
N ARG A 181 22.54 21.75 -3.53
CA ARG A 181 22.73 20.60 -4.44
C ARG A 181 22.21 20.95 -5.84
N LYS A 182 23.12 21.00 -6.81
CA LYS A 182 22.74 21.11 -8.22
C LYS A 182 22.25 19.76 -8.72
N PHE A 183 21.04 19.71 -9.29
CA PHE A 183 20.50 18.45 -9.77
C PHE A 183 21.29 17.94 -10.98
N GLY A 184 21.50 16.63 -11.03
CA GLY A 184 22.17 15.92 -12.11
C GLY A 184 21.25 14.87 -12.74
N THR A 185 21.88 13.89 -13.39
CA THR A 185 21.18 12.84 -14.13
C THR A 185 20.32 11.94 -13.23
N GLU A 186 20.72 11.73 -11.96
CA GLU A 186 19.97 10.88 -11.03
C GLU A 186 18.66 11.54 -10.55
N GLU A 187 18.66 12.83 -10.23
CA GLU A 187 17.42 13.58 -9.92
C GLU A 187 16.51 13.66 -11.15
N PHE A 188 17.09 13.88 -12.33
CA PHE A 188 16.36 13.83 -13.59
C PHE A 188 15.72 12.45 -13.83
N ASN A 189 16.41 11.36 -13.52
CA ASN A 189 15.87 10.01 -13.57
C ASN A 189 14.68 9.82 -12.62
N VAL A 190 14.69 10.47 -11.45
CA VAL A 190 13.54 10.46 -10.53
C VAL A 190 12.33 11.15 -11.14
N LEU A 191 12.51 12.30 -11.79
CA LEU A 191 11.44 13.01 -12.49
C LEU A 191 10.86 12.17 -13.65
N LEU A 192 11.70 11.59 -14.49
CA LEU A 192 11.26 10.70 -15.57
C LEU A 192 10.46 9.51 -15.02
N ARG A 193 10.95 8.89 -13.94
CA ARG A 193 10.27 7.77 -13.28
C ARG A 193 8.93 8.18 -12.71
N ALA A 194 8.79 9.40 -12.19
CA ALA A 194 7.52 9.92 -11.68
C ALA A 194 6.44 9.89 -12.78
N PHE A 195 6.72 10.46 -13.97
CA PHE A 195 5.79 10.42 -15.10
C PHE A 195 5.55 9.00 -15.63
N CYS A 196 6.60 8.20 -15.80
CA CYS A 196 6.48 6.83 -16.31
C CYS A 196 5.62 5.93 -15.40
N THR A 197 5.76 6.06 -14.07
CA THR A 197 4.96 5.28 -13.10
C THR A 197 3.48 5.62 -13.19
N GLN A 198 3.13 6.85 -13.59
CA GLN A 198 1.74 7.28 -13.78
C GLN A 198 1.24 7.05 -15.22
N ARG A 199 2.00 6.32 -16.05
CA ARG A 199 1.68 6.03 -17.45
C ARG A 199 1.53 7.27 -18.35
N MET A 200 2.14 8.38 -17.95
CA MET A 200 2.16 9.66 -18.68
C MET A 200 3.32 9.68 -19.67
N MET A 201 3.29 8.80 -20.67
CA MET A 201 4.44 8.58 -21.56
C MET A 201 4.69 9.71 -22.56
N LYS A 202 3.66 10.47 -22.92
CA LYS A 202 3.81 11.66 -23.78
C LYS A 202 4.59 12.73 -23.05
N GLU A 203 4.21 12.97 -21.80
CA GLU A 203 4.83 13.91 -20.87
C GLU A 203 6.25 13.48 -20.52
N ALA A 204 6.46 12.20 -20.16
CA ALA A 204 7.79 11.67 -19.88
C ALA A 204 8.74 11.87 -21.07
N ARG A 205 8.27 11.66 -22.30
CA ARG A 205 9.06 11.89 -23.52
C ARG A 205 9.33 13.39 -23.75
N ALA A 206 8.36 14.25 -23.48
CA ALA A 206 8.55 15.70 -23.54
C ALA A 206 9.61 16.16 -22.53
N VAL A 207 9.55 15.72 -21.27
CA VAL A 207 10.57 15.99 -20.25
C VAL A 207 11.94 15.49 -20.70
N PHE A 208 12.00 14.28 -21.27
CA PHE A 208 13.25 13.70 -21.74
C PHE A 208 13.93 14.54 -22.81
N ASN A 209 13.15 15.04 -23.77
CA ASN A 209 13.69 15.87 -24.85
C ASN A 209 13.99 17.31 -24.40
N ASN A 210 13.10 17.92 -23.62
CA ASN A 210 13.24 19.33 -23.20
C ASN A 210 14.41 19.55 -22.24
N LEU A 211 14.70 18.56 -21.38
CA LEU A 211 15.78 18.66 -20.38
C LEU A 211 17.03 17.88 -20.81
N TYR A 212 17.07 17.39 -22.05
CA TYR A 212 18.18 16.60 -22.59
C TYR A 212 19.51 17.36 -22.50
N SER A 213 19.53 18.62 -22.92
CA SER A 213 20.72 19.48 -22.90
C SER A 213 21.20 19.80 -21.49
N ARG A 214 20.29 19.82 -20.51
CA ARG A 214 20.60 20.17 -19.12
C ARG A 214 21.27 19.03 -18.35
N PHE A 215 20.79 17.80 -18.52
CA PHE A 215 21.18 16.66 -17.67
C PHE A 215 21.97 15.56 -18.38
N SER A 216 22.12 15.63 -19.70
CA SER A 216 22.83 14.62 -20.51
C SER A 216 22.41 13.17 -20.15
N PRO A 217 21.21 12.74 -20.54
CA PRO A 217 20.63 11.46 -20.14
C PRO A 217 21.55 10.28 -20.48
N ASP A 218 21.55 9.25 -19.63
CA ASP A 218 22.36 8.03 -19.81
C ASP A 218 21.50 6.81 -20.21
N ILE A 219 22.12 5.63 -20.32
CA ILE A 219 21.40 4.38 -20.59
C ILE A 219 20.35 4.07 -19.52
N LYS A 220 20.54 4.50 -18.26
CA LYS A 220 19.53 4.33 -17.21
C LYS A 220 18.32 5.22 -17.48
N SER A 221 18.54 6.48 -17.87
CA SER A 221 17.45 7.41 -18.28
C SER A 221 16.63 6.83 -19.43
N ALA A 222 17.29 6.29 -20.45
CA ALA A 222 16.62 5.66 -21.57
C ALA A 222 15.87 4.37 -21.16
N ASN A 223 16.47 3.52 -20.31
CA ASN A 223 15.80 2.34 -19.77
C ASN A 223 14.58 2.70 -18.89
N ILE A 224 14.55 3.86 -18.22
CA ILE A 224 13.35 4.34 -17.49
C ILE A 224 12.19 4.59 -18.45
N LEU A 225 12.44 5.26 -19.58
CA LEU A 225 11.42 5.47 -20.61
C LEU A 225 10.99 4.15 -21.26
N LEU A 226 11.95 3.28 -21.60
CA LEU A 226 11.65 1.97 -22.19
C LEU A 226 10.77 1.13 -21.24
N LEU A 227 11.08 1.15 -19.94
CA LEU A 227 10.25 0.53 -18.91
C LEU A 227 8.86 1.17 -18.86
N GLY A 228 8.75 2.49 -18.95
CA GLY A 228 7.49 3.21 -19.03
C GLY A 228 6.64 2.81 -20.24
N PHE A 229 7.23 2.73 -21.43
CA PHE A 229 6.56 2.25 -22.64
C PHE A 229 6.09 0.81 -22.47
N LYS A 230 6.92 -0.05 -21.86
CA LYS A 230 6.52 -1.44 -21.57
C LYS A 230 5.32 -1.51 -20.63
N GLU A 231 5.24 -0.66 -19.60
CA GLU A 231 4.07 -0.62 -18.69
C GLU A 231 2.80 -0.04 -19.33
N SER A 232 2.90 0.61 -20.50
CA SER A 232 1.73 1.01 -21.30
C SER A 232 1.08 -0.17 -22.05
N GLY A 233 1.80 -1.30 -22.20
CA GLY A 233 1.33 -2.49 -22.91
C GLY A 233 1.44 -2.42 -24.44
N ASP A 234 1.99 -1.34 -24.98
CA ASP A 234 2.26 -1.21 -26.41
C ASP A 234 3.69 -1.67 -26.75
N ILE A 235 3.79 -2.88 -27.29
CA ILE A 235 5.07 -3.47 -27.69
C ILE A 235 5.70 -2.76 -28.89
N THR A 236 4.89 -2.15 -29.76
CA THR A 236 5.37 -1.39 -30.91
C THR A 236 6.11 -0.15 -30.44
N ALA A 237 5.53 0.56 -29.45
CA ALA A 237 6.18 1.72 -28.84
C ALA A 237 7.50 1.35 -28.16
N VAL A 238 7.58 0.17 -27.51
CA VAL A 238 8.81 -0.35 -26.91
C VAL A 238 9.90 -0.56 -27.97
N GLU A 239 9.60 -1.24 -29.07
CA GLU A 239 10.59 -1.52 -30.11
C GLU A 239 10.99 -0.26 -30.89
N LEU A 240 10.04 0.63 -31.21
CA LEU A 240 10.33 1.92 -31.83
C LEU A 240 11.28 2.75 -30.97
N PHE A 241 11.02 2.83 -29.66
CA PHE A 241 11.87 3.57 -28.74
C PHE A 241 13.22 2.88 -28.53
N TYR A 242 13.28 1.54 -28.50
CA TYR A 242 14.53 0.79 -28.46
C TYR A 242 15.44 1.12 -29.66
N HIS A 243 14.90 1.09 -30.89
CA HIS A 243 15.67 1.47 -32.08
C HIS A 243 16.06 2.96 -32.09
N GLU A 244 15.20 3.83 -31.56
CA GLU A 244 15.54 5.25 -31.36
C GLU A 244 16.71 5.43 -30.38
N MET A 245 16.68 4.73 -29.25
CA MET A 245 17.74 4.72 -28.26
C MET A 245 19.08 4.26 -28.86
N VAL A 246 19.08 3.16 -29.62
CA VAL A 246 20.28 2.68 -30.32
C VAL A 246 20.80 3.70 -31.33
N ARG A 247 19.90 4.32 -32.13
CA ARG A 247 20.27 5.36 -33.10
C ARG A 247 20.88 6.60 -32.45
N ARG A 248 20.41 6.96 -31.25
CA ARG A 248 20.96 8.06 -30.43
C ARG A 248 22.31 7.71 -29.78
N GLY A 249 22.84 6.50 -29.98
CA GLY A 249 24.16 6.07 -29.50
C GLY A 249 24.16 5.43 -28.12
N PHE A 250 22.99 5.22 -27.49
CA PHE A 250 22.90 4.47 -26.25
C PHE A 250 23.18 2.98 -26.52
N LYS A 251 24.05 2.37 -25.70
CA LYS A 251 24.39 0.94 -25.81
C LYS A 251 23.43 0.10 -24.97
N PRO A 252 22.59 -0.76 -25.57
CA PRO A 252 21.73 -1.69 -24.82
C PRO A 252 22.53 -2.54 -23.84
N ASN A 253 21.94 -2.81 -22.68
CA ASN A 253 22.55 -3.62 -21.62
C ASN A 253 21.57 -4.72 -21.15
N PRO A 254 21.93 -5.60 -20.18
CA PRO A 254 21.04 -6.66 -19.72
C PRO A 254 19.65 -6.16 -19.27
N VAL A 255 19.59 -4.97 -18.64
CA VAL A 255 18.32 -4.35 -18.22
C VAL A 255 17.45 -4.01 -19.43
N THR A 256 18.04 -3.54 -20.53
CA THR A 256 17.32 -3.28 -21.78
C THR A 256 16.68 -4.56 -22.34
N TYR A 257 17.42 -5.68 -22.34
CA TYR A 257 16.89 -6.98 -22.79
C TYR A 257 15.79 -7.49 -21.88
N ASP A 258 15.98 -7.45 -20.57
CA ASP A 258 14.96 -7.85 -19.59
C ASP A 258 13.65 -7.06 -19.78
N ILE A 259 13.72 -5.75 -20.05
CA ILE A 259 12.52 -4.93 -20.32
C ILE A 259 11.81 -5.40 -21.59
N ARG A 260 12.55 -5.67 -22.67
CA ARG A 260 11.97 -6.14 -23.94
C ARG A 260 11.36 -7.54 -23.79
N ILE A 261 12.09 -8.47 -23.17
CA ILE A 261 11.59 -9.83 -22.86
C ILE A 261 10.29 -9.74 -22.06
N ASP A 262 10.24 -8.91 -21.01
CA ASP A 262 9.01 -8.70 -20.23
C ASP A 262 7.86 -8.13 -21.08
N ALA A 263 8.14 -7.20 -22.01
CA ALA A 263 7.14 -6.66 -22.91
C ALA A 263 6.51 -7.76 -23.80
N TYR A 264 7.32 -8.61 -24.42
CA TYR A 264 6.84 -9.75 -25.22
C TYR A 264 6.08 -10.77 -24.36
N CYS A 265 6.58 -11.11 -23.17
CA CYS A 265 5.90 -12.00 -22.23
C CYS A 265 4.51 -11.50 -21.83
N LYS A 266 4.37 -10.20 -21.49
CA LYS A 266 3.08 -9.61 -21.12
C LYS A 266 2.08 -9.57 -22.28
N LYS A 267 2.55 -9.52 -23.52
CA LYS A 267 1.71 -9.58 -24.72
C LYS A 267 1.30 -11.01 -25.10
N GLY A 268 1.90 -12.03 -24.48
CA GLY A 268 1.69 -13.44 -24.81
C GLY A 268 2.55 -13.94 -25.97
N CYS A 269 3.48 -13.12 -26.47
CA CYS A 269 4.39 -13.46 -27.56
C CYS A 269 5.63 -14.22 -27.04
N LEU A 270 5.42 -15.39 -26.42
CA LEU A 270 6.50 -16.15 -25.76
C LEU A 270 7.63 -16.51 -26.72
N GLY A 271 7.32 -16.84 -27.98
CA GLY A 271 8.34 -17.19 -28.97
C GLY A 271 9.36 -16.07 -29.20
N ASP A 272 8.88 -14.83 -29.33
CA ASP A 272 9.75 -13.66 -29.53
C ASP A 272 10.57 -13.36 -28.27
N ALA A 273 9.96 -13.51 -27.08
CA ALA A 273 10.67 -13.39 -25.80
C ALA A 273 11.81 -14.40 -25.66
N LEU A 274 11.58 -15.66 -26.08
CA LEU A 274 12.61 -16.70 -26.09
C LEU A 274 13.72 -16.42 -27.12
N ARG A 275 13.40 -15.86 -28.30
CA ARG A 275 14.44 -15.45 -29.25
C ARG A 275 15.33 -14.34 -28.70
N LEU A 276 14.75 -13.35 -28.01
CA LEU A 276 15.53 -12.30 -27.34
C LEU A 276 16.38 -12.85 -26.19
N PHE A 277 15.86 -13.84 -25.47
CA PHE A 277 16.61 -14.54 -24.44
C PHE A 277 17.81 -15.30 -25.02
N GLU A 278 17.62 -16.04 -26.11
CA GLU A 278 18.72 -16.72 -26.81
C GLU A 278 19.74 -15.73 -27.39
N GLU A 279 19.29 -14.59 -27.93
CA GLU A 279 20.16 -13.51 -28.39
C GLU A 279 21.02 -12.97 -27.22
N MET A 280 20.39 -12.69 -26.08
CA MET A 280 21.07 -12.26 -24.86
C MET A 280 22.16 -13.25 -24.44
N GLU A 281 21.88 -14.55 -24.50
CA GLU A 281 22.86 -15.60 -24.18
C GLU A 281 24.01 -15.68 -25.19
N LYS A 282 23.71 -15.57 -26.49
CA LYS A 282 24.71 -15.64 -27.57
C LYS A 282 25.69 -14.48 -27.55
N LEU A 283 25.28 -13.31 -27.06
CA LEU A 283 26.17 -12.15 -26.92
C LEU A 283 27.29 -12.36 -25.90
N GLY A 284 27.23 -13.42 -25.06
CA GLY A 284 28.28 -13.86 -24.14
C GLY A 284 28.49 -12.97 -22.91
N ASN A 285 28.35 -11.65 -23.09
CA ASN A 285 28.55 -10.64 -22.05
C ASN A 285 27.28 -10.39 -21.21
N PHE A 286 26.10 -10.86 -21.65
CA PHE A 286 24.84 -10.68 -20.93
C PHE A 286 24.39 -12.02 -20.34
N LYS A 287 24.67 -12.23 -19.06
CA LYS A 287 24.23 -13.44 -18.35
C LYS A 287 22.78 -13.27 -17.89
N PRO A 288 21.86 -14.19 -18.24
CA PRO A 288 20.52 -14.19 -17.67
C PRO A 288 20.56 -14.26 -16.15
N THR A 289 19.64 -13.53 -15.53
CA THR A 289 19.48 -13.55 -14.08
C THR A 289 18.27 -14.39 -13.69
N ILE A 290 18.12 -14.71 -12.39
CA ILE A 290 16.91 -15.33 -11.86
C ILE A 290 15.65 -14.55 -12.29
N LYS A 291 15.73 -13.21 -12.29
CA LYS A 291 14.64 -12.32 -12.72
C LYS A 291 14.28 -12.53 -14.19
N THR A 292 15.28 -12.68 -15.07
CA THR A 292 15.07 -12.96 -16.50
C THR A 292 14.28 -14.26 -16.69
N ILE A 293 14.66 -15.32 -15.97
CA ILE A 293 13.97 -16.62 -16.03
C ILE A 293 12.56 -16.52 -15.44
N THR A 294 12.40 -15.87 -14.29
CA THR A 294 11.11 -15.59 -13.65
C THR A 294 10.14 -14.87 -14.59
N THR A 295 10.61 -13.88 -15.34
CA THR A 295 9.81 -13.18 -16.38
C THR A 295 9.37 -14.12 -17.50
N LEU A 296 10.22 -15.04 -17.94
CA LEU A 296 9.87 -16.05 -18.95
C LEU A 296 8.87 -17.08 -18.43
N ILE A 297 9.00 -17.53 -17.17
CA ILE A 297 8.03 -18.44 -16.52
C ILE A 297 6.65 -17.77 -16.47
N HIS A 298 6.60 -16.50 -16.08
CA HIS A 298 5.36 -15.71 -16.11
C HIS A 298 4.79 -15.62 -17.54
N GLY A 299 5.65 -15.36 -18.53
CA GLY A 299 5.28 -15.32 -19.96
C GLY A 299 4.72 -16.65 -20.47
N ALA A 300 5.32 -17.77 -20.07
CA ALA A 300 4.81 -19.10 -20.39
C ALA A 300 3.41 -19.33 -19.83
N GLY A 301 3.13 -18.83 -18.62
CA GLY A 301 1.78 -18.83 -18.05
C GLY A 301 0.78 -17.94 -18.80
N VAL A 302 1.21 -16.78 -19.30
CA VAL A 302 0.36 -15.93 -20.18
C VAL A 302 0.04 -16.64 -21.48
N ALA A 303 1.01 -17.34 -22.06
CA ALA A 303 0.86 -18.16 -23.26
C ALA A 303 0.18 -19.52 -23.01
N GLN A 304 -0.27 -19.80 -21.78
CA GLN A 304 -0.89 -21.07 -21.37
C GLN A 304 -0.05 -22.31 -21.74
N ASN A 305 1.28 -22.20 -21.60
CA ASN A 305 2.22 -23.29 -21.86
C ASN A 305 2.84 -23.78 -20.54
N PRO A 306 2.16 -24.69 -19.81
CA PRO A 306 2.63 -25.15 -18.50
C PRO A 306 3.94 -25.93 -18.60
N ARG A 307 4.13 -26.72 -19.68
CA ARG A 307 5.37 -27.46 -19.92
C ARG A 307 6.58 -26.53 -19.97
N LYS A 308 6.50 -25.47 -20.77
CA LYS A 308 7.60 -24.51 -20.87
C LYS A 308 7.83 -23.76 -19.56
N ALA A 309 6.78 -23.50 -18.78
CA ALA A 309 6.92 -22.90 -17.45
C ALA A 309 7.73 -23.79 -16.49
N TRP A 310 7.46 -25.10 -16.48
CA TRP A 310 8.25 -26.09 -15.74
C TRP A 310 9.68 -26.19 -16.26
N ASP A 311 9.87 -26.35 -17.57
CA ASP A 311 11.21 -26.43 -18.18
C ASP A 311 12.08 -25.22 -17.79
N LEU A 312 11.49 -24.01 -17.78
CA LEU A 312 12.17 -22.78 -17.39
C LEU A 312 12.47 -22.75 -15.89
N PHE A 313 11.57 -23.22 -15.05
CA PHE A 313 11.78 -23.30 -13.60
C PHE A 313 12.88 -24.30 -13.25
N ASP A 314 12.87 -25.49 -13.85
CA ASP A 314 13.90 -26.50 -13.65
C ASP A 314 15.27 -26.03 -14.15
N SER A 315 15.28 -25.21 -15.21
CA SER A 315 16.52 -24.62 -15.73
C SER A 315 17.22 -23.66 -14.75
N ILE A 316 16.52 -23.18 -13.71
CA ILE A 316 17.13 -22.33 -12.67
C ILE A 316 18.28 -23.07 -11.99
N LEU A 317 18.05 -24.33 -11.59
CA LEU A 317 19.04 -25.16 -10.93
C LEU A 317 20.15 -25.57 -11.89
N SER A 318 19.81 -25.92 -13.15
CA SER A 318 20.82 -26.27 -14.16
C SER A 318 21.76 -25.11 -14.51
N ARG A 319 21.37 -23.88 -14.18
CA ARG A 319 22.16 -22.64 -14.35
C ARG A 319 22.89 -22.22 -13.07
N ASN A 320 22.97 -23.11 -12.07
CA ASN A 320 23.58 -22.84 -10.75
C ASN A 320 22.96 -21.66 -10.00
N MET A 321 21.67 -21.38 -10.24
CA MET A 321 20.88 -20.40 -9.50
C MET A 321 19.94 -21.13 -8.52
N LYS A 322 19.48 -20.44 -7.49
CA LYS A 322 18.47 -20.97 -6.56
C LYS A 322 17.13 -20.30 -6.85
N PRO A 323 16.02 -21.07 -6.93
CA PRO A 323 14.68 -20.48 -7.02
C PRO A 323 14.40 -19.61 -5.81
N ASP A 324 13.93 -18.39 -6.06
CA ASP A 324 13.48 -17.45 -5.03
C ASP A 324 11.95 -17.38 -4.95
N VAL A 325 11.43 -16.58 -4.01
CA VAL A 325 9.98 -16.32 -3.87
C VAL A 325 9.35 -15.87 -5.20
N GLY A 326 10.06 -15.06 -5.99
CA GLY A 326 9.58 -14.56 -7.27
C GLY A 326 9.41 -15.66 -8.32
N ALA A 327 10.36 -16.60 -8.39
CA ALA A 327 10.32 -17.75 -9.28
C ALA A 327 9.15 -18.68 -8.94
N TYR A 328 8.97 -19.05 -7.67
CA TYR A 328 7.82 -19.85 -7.22
C TYR A 328 6.50 -19.14 -7.51
N ASN A 329 6.38 -17.87 -7.15
CA ASN A 329 5.17 -17.09 -7.43
C ASN A 329 4.83 -17.04 -8.91
N SER A 330 5.83 -16.97 -9.79
CA SER A 330 5.62 -16.98 -11.23
C SER A 330 5.17 -18.35 -11.74
N LEU A 331 5.73 -19.44 -11.22
CA LEU A 331 5.30 -20.80 -11.56
C LEU A 331 3.89 -21.09 -11.04
N ILE A 332 3.60 -20.77 -9.78
CA ILE A 332 2.26 -20.87 -9.16
C ILE A 332 1.24 -20.07 -10.00
N SER A 333 1.57 -18.83 -10.37
CA SER A 333 0.70 -18.01 -11.24
C SER A 333 0.49 -18.65 -12.60
N SER A 334 1.53 -19.25 -13.18
CA SER A 334 1.45 -19.99 -14.45
C SER A 334 0.50 -21.18 -14.34
N MET A 335 0.61 -22.00 -13.30
CA MET A 335 -0.28 -23.14 -13.05
C MET A 335 -1.74 -22.69 -12.88
N VAL A 336 -1.98 -21.63 -12.10
CA VAL A 336 -3.33 -21.04 -11.94
C VAL A 336 -3.91 -20.54 -13.27
N LYS A 337 -3.10 -19.93 -14.15
CA LYS A 337 -3.54 -19.51 -15.49
C LYS A 337 -3.86 -20.71 -16.40
N CYS A 338 -3.13 -21.81 -16.24
CA CYS A 338 -3.36 -23.08 -16.93
C CYS A 338 -4.46 -23.93 -16.28
N ARG A 339 -5.22 -23.38 -15.31
CA ARG A 339 -6.32 -24.03 -14.57
C ARG A 339 -5.89 -25.23 -13.72
N ASP A 340 -4.62 -25.32 -13.35
CA ASP A 340 -4.10 -26.34 -12.43
C ASP A 340 -3.86 -25.74 -11.03
N ALA A 341 -4.94 -25.55 -10.28
CA ALA A 341 -4.82 -25.03 -8.91
C ALA A 341 -4.26 -26.10 -7.93
N LYS A 342 -4.30 -27.38 -8.28
CA LYS A 342 -3.73 -28.46 -7.45
C LYS A 342 -2.21 -28.37 -7.46
N ALA A 343 -1.59 -28.24 -8.64
CA ALA A 343 -0.17 -27.98 -8.76
C ALA A 343 0.24 -26.67 -8.06
N ALA A 344 -0.59 -25.62 -8.19
CA ALA A 344 -0.34 -24.34 -7.51
C ALA A 344 -0.31 -24.47 -5.97
N LEU A 345 -1.23 -25.25 -5.38
CA LEU A 345 -1.22 -25.55 -3.94
C LEU A 345 -0.01 -26.40 -3.53
N HIS A 346 0.34 -27.41 -4.34
CA HIS A 346 1.49 -28.26 -4.06
C HIS A 346 2.80 -27.45 -4.07
N LEU A 347 2.96 -26.57 -5.06
CA LEU A 347 4.10 -25.67 -5.17
C LEU A 347 4.22 -24.71 -3.96
N MET A 348 3.10 -24.25 -3.42
CA MET A 348 3.11 -23.44 -2.19
C MET A 348 3.62 -24.24 -1.00
N LYS A 349 3.24 -25.52 -0.86
CA LYS A 349 3.76 -26.40 0.20
C LYS A 349 5.24 -26.74 0.01
N GLU A 350 5.65 -27.04 -1.22
CA GLU A 350 7.05 -27.30 -1.57
C GLU A 350 7.94 -26.10 -1.24
N MET A 351 7.45 -24.88 -1.49
CA MET A 351 8.14 -23.64 -1.15
C MET A 351 8.40 -23.54 0.37
N GLU A 352 7.41 -23.90 1.20
CA GLU A 352 7.55 -23.96 2.66
C GLU A 352 8.52 -25.05 3.13
N GLU A 353 8.43 -26.25 2.55
CA GLU A 353 9.36 -27.35 2.84
C GLU A 353 10.82 -26.95 2.57
N LYS A 354 11.04 -26.13 1.55
CA LYS A 354 12.35 -25.57 1.18
C LYS A 354 12.73 -24.31 1.96
N GLN A 355 12.00 -23.94 3.00
CA GLN A 355 12.26 -22.78 3.85
C GLN A 355 12.22 -21.45 3.09
N ILE A 356 11.35 -21.36 2.08
CA ILE A 356 11.06 -20.14 1.35
C ILE A 356 9.65 -19.71 1.79
N GLU A 357 9.54 -18.60 2.52
CA GLU A 357 8.26 -18.20 3.10
C GLU A 357 7.28 -17.66 2.05
N PRO A 358 6.03 -18.17 1.98
CA PRO A 358 4.99 -17.61 1.13
C PRO A 358 4.71 -16.14 1.47
N ASP A 359 4.65 -15.31 0.43
CA ASP A 359 4.40 -13.89 0.58
C ASP A 359 2.96 -13.51 0.19
N ASN A 360 2.69 -12.20 0.19
CA ASN A 360 1.38 -11.68 -0.17
C ASN A 360 0.98 -12.02 -1.62
N VAL A 361 1.95 -12.19 -2.52
CA VAL A 361 1.70 -12.57 -3.91
C VAL A 361 1.38 -14.06 -3.99
N THR A 362 2.05 -14.90 -3.20
CA THR A 362 1.77 -16.36 -3.10
C THR A 362 0.32 -16.61 -2.68
N TYR A 363 -0.08 -16.14 -1.49
CA TYR A 363 -1.44 -16.32 -0.98
C TYR A 363 -2.49 -15.76 -1.95
N HIS A 364 -2.28 -14.54 -2.46
CA HIS A 364 -3.20 -13.92 -3.41
C HIS A 364 -3.43 -14.78 -4.66
N THR A 365 -2.35 -15.35 -5.21
CA THR A 365 -2.38 -16.13 -6.45
C THR A 365 -3.06 -17.47 -6.23
N VAL A 366 -2.79 -18.14 -5.11
CA VAL A 366 -3.43 -19.41 -4.77
C VAL A 366 -4.91 -19.20 -4.47
N PHE A 367 -5.29 -18.22 -3.64
CA PHE A 367 -6.71 -17.87 -3.43
C PHE A 367 -7.44 -17.60 -4.75
N LEU A 368 -6.83 -16.83 -5.65
CA LEU A 368 -7.41 -16.57 -6.97
C LEU A 368 -7.65 -17.86 -7.77
N GLY A 369 -6.72 -18.82 -7.70
CA GLY A 369 -6.86 -20.14 -8.32
C GLY A 369 -8.01 -20.95 -7.72
N LEU A 370 -8.10 -21.03 -6.40
CA LEU A 370 -9.14 -21.78 -5.70
C LEU A 370 -10.54 -21.21 -5.93
N ILE A 371 -10.66 -19.88 -5.89
CA ILE A 371 -11.93 -19.17 -6.18
C ILE A 371 -12.41 -19.49 -7.60
N ARG A 372 -11.50 -19.59 -8.59
CA ARG A 372 -11.85 -19.95 -9.97
C ARG A 372 -12.35 -21.37 -10.11
N LEU A 373 -11.88 -22.28 -9.26
CA LEU A 373 -12.39 -23.66 -9.18
C LEU A 373 -13.72 -23.77 -8.41
N LYS A 374 -14.25 -22.65 -7.88
CA LYS A 374 -15.48 -22.58 -7.07
C LYS A 374 -15.48 -23.47 -5.81
N GLY A 375 -14.30 -23.84 -5.30
CA GLY A 375 -14.18 -24.57 -4.05
C GLY A 375 -14.27 -23.63 -2.84
N ILE A 376 -15.43 -23.57 -2.19
CA ILE A 376 -15.63 -22.74 -0.98
C ILE A 376 -14.77 -23.28 0.17
N GLU A 377 -14.82 -24.59 0.42
CA GLU A 377 -14.08 -25.22 1.51
C GLU A 377 -12.57 -25.01 1.37
N SER A 378 -11.99 -25.23 0.19
CA SER A 378 -10.55 -25.02 -0.02
C SER A 378 -10.10 -23.58 0.20
N VAL A 379 -10.97 -22.58 -0.07
CA VAL A 379 -10.68 -21.17 0.24
C VAL A 379 -10.76 -20.93 1.74
N CYS A 380 -11.72 -21.54 2.43
CA CYS A 380 -11.84 -21.48 3.89
C CYS A 380 -10.64 -22.16 4.58
N ASP A 381 -10.21 -23.33 4.12
CA ASP A 381 -9.06 -24.07 4.65
C ASP A 381 -7.77 -23.22 4.57
N LEU A 382 -7.48 -22.67 3.37
CA LEU A 382 -6.31 -21.83 3.17
C LEU A 382 -6.40 -20.51 3.98
N TYR A 383 -7.61 -19.99 4.20
CA TYR A 383 -7.82 -18.82 5.05
C TYR A 383 -7.54 -19.13 6.52
N SER A 384 -7.99 -20.29 7.04
CA SER A 384 -7.69 -20.75 8.39
C SER A 384 -6.18 -20.95 8.57
N GLU A 385 -5.52 -21.61 7.63
CA GLU A 385 -4.06 -21.79 7.61
C GLU A 385 -3.31 -20.44 7.64
N MET A 386 -3.78 -19.46 6.87
CA MET A 386 -3.22 -18.11 6.86
C MET A 386 -3.33 -17.42 8.24
N ILE A 387 -4.45 -17.60 8.95
CA ILE A 387 -4.63 -17.05 10.31
C ILE A 387 -3.75 -17.77 11.32
N GLU A 388 -3.69 -19.10 11.27
CA GLU A 388 -2.85 -19.91 12.16
C GLU A 388 -1.38 -19.53 12.06
N LYS A 389 -0.92 -19.22 10.84
CA LYS A 389 0.41 -18.69 10.55
C LYS A 389 0.60 -17.21 10.91
N ASN A 390 -0.40 -16.55 11.50
CA ASN A 390 -0.41 -15.12 11.81
C ASN A 390 -0.10 -14.21 10.61
N PHE A 391 -0.40 -14.66 9.40
CA PHE A 391 -0.12 -13.91 8.18
C PHE A 391 -1.19 -12.83 7.96
N VAL A 392 -0.76 -11.57 7.79
CA VAL A 392 -1.67 -10.44 7.56
C VAL A 392 -1.76 -10.13 6.07
N PRO A 393 -2.89 -10.42 5.40
CA PRO A 393 -3.03 -10.20 3.97
C PRO A 393 -3.11 -8.71 3.62
N LYS A 394 -2.47 -8.30 2.52
CA LYS A 394 -2.60 -6.96 1.94
C LYS A 394 -4.02 -6.70 1.44
N THR A 395 -4.37 -5.42 1.33
CA THR A 395 -5.70 -4.93 0.91
C THR A 395 -6.29 -5.63 -0.30
N ARG A 396 -5.48 -5.95 -1.32
CA ARG A 396 -5.94 -6.63 -2.54
C ARG A 396 -6.51 -8.02 -2.24
N THR A 397 -5.88 -8.77 -1.34
CA THR A 397 -6.34 -10.10 -0.92
C THR A 397 -7.52 -9.98 0.03
N VAL A 398 -7.50 -9.03 0.97
CA VAL A 398 -8.64 -8.75 1.87
C VAL A 398 -9.91 -8.45 1.08
N VAL A 399 -9.85 -7.57 0.08
CA VAL A 399 -10.99 -7.25 -0.79
C VAL A 399 -11.48 -8.49 -1.55
N MET A 400 -10.57 -9.31 -2.06
CA MET A 400 -10.93 -10.53 -2.79
C MET A 400 -11.68 -11.51 -1.90
N LEU A 401 -11.14 -11.80 -0.71
CA LEU A 401 -11.74 -12.70 0.26
C LEU A 401 -13.08 -12.15 0.77
N MET A 402 -13.14 -10.85 1.10
CA MET A 402 -14.37 -10.20 1.54
C MET A 402 -15.48 -10.33 0.49
N LYS A 403 -15.15 -10.06 -0.78
CA LYS A 403 -16.09 -10.24 -1.91
C LYS A 403 -16.55 -11.69 -2.01
N PHE A 404 -15.60 -12.63 -1.94
CA PHE A 404 -15.87 -14.06 -2.04
C PHE A 404 -16.82 -14.52 -0.93
N PHE A 405 -16.52 -14.19 0.32
CA PHE A 405 -17.34 -14.56 1.47
C PHE A 405 -18.75 -13.95 1.40
N CYS A 406 -18.87 -12.67 1.04
CA CYS A 406 -20.17 -12.01 0.92
C CYS A 406 -21.06 -12.63 -0.19
N VAL A 407 -20.48 -12.90 -1.37
CA VAL A 407 -21.20 -13.50 -2.50
C VAL A 407 -21.63 -14.94 -2.20
N ASN A 408 -20.78 -15.72 -1.54
CA ASN A 408 -21.06 -17.12 -1.18
C ASN A 408 -21.87 -17.26 0.13
N ARG A 409 -22.45 -16.17 0.63
CA ARG A 409 -23.26 -16.12 1.86
C ARG A 409 -22.54 -16.56 3.14
N ARG A 410 -21.20 -16.59 3.13
CA ARG A 410 -20.34 -16.86 4.29
C ARG A 410 -20.00 -15.56 5.04
N ILE A 411 -21.02 -14.84 5.49
CA ILE A 411 -20.83 -13.54 6.18
C ILE A 411 -20.13 -13.72 7.53
N ASP A 412 -20.26 -14.89 8.17
CA ASP A 412 -19.45 -15.34 9.29
C ASP A 412 -17.95 -15.16 9.00
N MET A 413 -17.48 -15.68 7.87
CA MET A 413 -16.07 -15.55 7.45
C MET A 413 -15.69 -14.11 7.09
N GLY A 414 -16.63 -13.36 6.51
CA GLY A 414 -16.44 -11.92 6.26
C GLY A 414 -16.22 -11.11 7.54
N MET A 415 -17.01 -11.38 8.58
CA MET A 415 -16.85 -10.78 9.91
C MET A 415 -15.56 -11.24 10.59
N SER A 416 -15.25 -12.54 10.54
CA SER A 416 -13.98 -13.07 11.06
C SER A 416 -12.77 -12.41 10.40
N LEU A 417 -12.81 -12.19 9.08
CA LEU A 417 -11.76 -11.48 8.37
C LEU A 417 -11.66 -10.01 8.82
N TRP A 418 -12.78 -9.33 9.04
CA TRP A 418 -12.81 -7.96 9.55
C TRP A 418 -12.22 -7.88 10.97
N GLU A 419 -12.63 -8.75 11.87
CA GLU A 419 -12.11 -8.83 13.24
C GLU A 419 -10.63 -9.16 13.25
N TYR A 420 -10.18 -10.11 12.42
CA TYR A 420 -8.77 -10.47 12.31
C TYR A 420 -7.90 -9.28 11.88
N ILE A 421 -8.26 -8.58 10.79
CA ILE A 421 -7.44 -7.45 10.30
C ILE A 421 -7.44 -6.30 11.29
N THR A 422 -8.57 -6.01 11.92
CA THR A 422 -8.67 -4.92 12.90
C THR A 422 -7.95 -5.26 14.20
N GLY A 423 -8.00 -6.51 14.66
CA GLY A 423 -7.24 -7.01 15.81
C GLY A 423 -5.73 -6.92 15.60
N LYS A 424 -5.25 -7.17 14.38
CA LYS A 424 -3.84 -6.98 13.97
C LYS A 424 -3.45 -5.50 13.79
N GLY A 425 -4.32 -4.57 14.20
CA GLY A 425 -4.10 -3.13 14.10
C GLY A 425 -4.18 -2.59 12.68
N GLN A 426 -4.73 -3.32 11.70
CA GLN A 426 -4.90 -2.80 10.34
C GLN A 426 -6.16 -1.93 10.25
N CYS A 427 -6.13 -0.89 9.41
CA CYS A 427 -7.30 -0.10 9.09
C CYS A 427 -7.92 -0.60 7.77
N PRO A 428 -9.11 -1.22 7.80
CA PRO A 428 -9.70 -1.77 6.58
C PRO A 428 -9.88 -0.70 5.49
N HIS A 429 -9.79 -1.14 4.24
CA HIS A 429 -10.01 -0.25 3.10
C HIS A 429 -11.51 -0.02 2.87
N SER A 430 -11.89 1.18 2.42
CA SER A 430 -13.30 1.55 2.16
C SER A 430 -14.02 0.50 1.31
N HIS A 431 -13.41 0.05 0.21
CA HIS A 431 -14.00 -0.99 -0.62
C HIS A 431 -14.26 -2.34 0.08
N ALA A 432 -13.44 -2.75 1.05
CA ALA A 432 -13.72 -3.95 1.84
C ALA A 432 -14.93 -3.72 2.77
N LEU A 433 -15.04 -2.53 3.36
CA LEU A 433 -16.23 -2.13 4.11
C LEU A 433 -17.48 -2.09 3.22
N ASP A 434 -17.40 -1.53 2.01
CA ASP A 434 -18.54 -1.46 1.08
C ASP A 434 -19.14 -2.85 0.82
N LEU A 435 -18.28 -3.84 0.56
CA LEU A 435 -18.67 -5.23 0.35
C LEU A 435 -19.33 -5.82 1.60
N LEU A 436 -18.70 -5.62 2.77
CA LEU A 436 -19.19 -6.16 4.04
C LEU A 436 -20.52 -5.52 4.47
N VAL A 437 -20.63 -4.19 4.45
CA VAL A 437 -21.85 -3.44 4.78
C VAL A 437 -23.00 -3.84 3.85
N THR A 438 -22.75 -3.94 2.53
CA THR A 438 -23.77 -4.43 1.59
C THR A 438 -24.21 -5.85 1.94
N GLY A 439 -23.25 -6.72 2.28
CA GLY A 439 -23.51 -8.11 2.69
C GLY A 439 -24.29 -8.23 4.00
N LEU A 440 -24.02 -7.37 4.99
CA LEU A 440 -24.68 -7.33 6.29
C LEU A 440 -26.09 -6.72 6.19
N CYS A 441 -26.23 -5.56 5.55
CA CYS A 441 -27.53 -4.89 5.38
C CYS A 441 -28.53 -5.76 4.62
N SER A 442 -28.10 -6.43 3.53
CA SER A 442 -28.97 -7.35 2.77
C SER A 442 -29.46 -8.56 3.57
N ARG A 443 -28.94 -8.78 4.79
CA ARG A 443 -29.33 -9.85 5.70
C ARG A 443 -29.92 -9.34 7.02
N GLY A 444 -30.22 -8.04 7.11
CA GLY A 444 -30.79 -7.43 8.32
C GLY A 444 -29.80 -7.31 9.49
N ARG A 445 -28.51 -7.57 9.28
CA ARG A 445 -27.45 -7.47 10.30
C ARG A 445 -26.97 -6.02 10.47
N LEU A 446 -27.90 -5.12 10.79
CA LEU A 446 -27.69 -3.67 10.74
C LEU A 446 -26.72 -3.15 11.81
N LEU A 447 -26.75 -3.75 13.01
CA LEU A 447 -25.88 -3.35 14.12
C LEU A 447 -24.40 -3.55 13.75
N GLU A 448 -24.06 -4.72 13.23
CA GLU A 448 -22.68 -5.03 12.84
C GLU A 448 -22.23 -4.18 11.65
N ALA A 449 -23.14 -3.88 10.71
CA ALA A 449 -22.85 -2.99 9.59
C ALA A 449 -22.52 -1.56 10.08
N PHE A 450 -23.27 -1.09 11.07
CA PHE A 450 -23.03 0.18 11.73
C PHE A 450 -21.71 0.17 12.50
N ASP A 451 -21.44 -0.87 13.29
CA ASP A 451 -20.23 -0.97 14.11
C ASP A 451 -18.96 -1.05 13.25
N CYS A 452 -18.96 -1.83 12.16
CA CYS A 452 -17.85 -1.85 11.21
C CYS A 452 -17.60 -0.46 10.59
N SER A 453 -18.68 0.25 10.23
CA SER A 453 -18.59 1.59 9.66
C SER A 453 -18.05 2.61 10.68
N LYS A 454 -18.55 2.53 11.92
CA LYS A 454 -18.11 3.34 13.05
C LYS A 454 -16.62 3.13 13.33
N GLN A 455 -16.18 1.87 13.46
CA GLN A 455 -14.79 1.52 13.70
C GLN A 455 -13.87 2.13 12.62
N MET A 456 -14.24 2.06 11.34
CA MET A 456 -13.40 2.62 10.28
C MET A 456 -13.31 4.16 10.36
N MET A 457 -14.43 4.83 10.66
CA MET A 457 -14.47 6.29 10.79
C MET A 457 -13.71 6.81 12.01
N GLU A 458 -13.80 6.12 13.16
CA GLU A 458 -13.05 6.48 14.38
C GLU A 458 -11.54 6.40 14.16
N ARG A 459 -11.09 5.47 13.31
CA ARG A 459 -9.68 5.39 12.86
C ARG A 459 -9.27 6.53 11.92
N GLY A 460 -10.19 7.43 11.57
CA GLY A 460 -9.95 8.62 10.77
C GLY A 460 -10.00 8.37 9.25
N ARG A 461 -10.81 7.42 8.79
CA ARG A 461 -11.03 7.15 7.36
C ARG A 461 -12.44 7.48 6.93
N GLN A 462 -12.56 8.10 5.75
CA GLN A 462 -13.86 8.36 5.15
C GLN A 462 -14.45 7.07 4.57
N MET A 463 -15.76 6.92 4.76
CA MET A 463 -16.53 5.88 4.09
C MET A 463 -16.89 6.30 2.65
N SER A 464 -17.10 5.30 1.80
CA SER A 464 -17.57 5.57 0.44
C SER A 464 -19.02 6.07 0.46
N GLU A 465 -19.40 6.80 -0.58
CA GLU A 465 -20.81 7.21 -0.76
C GLU A 465 -21.75 6.00 -0.84
N LEU A 466 -21.30 4.91 -1.47
CA LEU A 466 -22.08 3.68 -1.62
C LEU A 466 -22.40 3.03 -0.27
N ALA A 467 -21.39 2.80 0.57
CA ALA A 467 -21.59 2.21 1.89
C ALA A 467 -22.47 3.09 2.77
N TYR A 468 -22.24 4.41 2.73
CA TYR A 468 -23.05 5.36 3.49
C TYR A 468 -24.52 5.30 3.07
N ARG A 469 -24.82 5.38 1.77
CA ARG A 469 -26.21 5.32 1.26
C ARG A 469 -26.92 4.03 1.64
N MET A 470 -26.23 2.89 1.48
CA MET A 470 -26.77 1.58 1.83
C MET A 470 -27.09 1.47 3.32
N LEU A 471 -26.15 1.87 4.18
CA LEU A 471 -26.33 1.83 5.62
C LEU A 471 -27.40 2.83 6.08
N PHE A 472 -27.38 4.06 5.54
CA PHE A 472 -28.35 5.10 5.85
C PHE A 472 -29.77 4.64 5.51
N GLY A 473 -30.01 4.18 4.28
CA GLY A 473 -31.32 3.70 3.87
C GLY A 473 -31.82 2.54 4.74
N SER A 474 -30.92 1.61 5.09
CA SER A 474 -31.27 0.44 5.92
C SER A 474 -31.59 0.83 7.37
N LEU A 475 -30.83 1.75 7.97
CA LEU A 475 -31.10 2.25 9.32
C LEU A 475 -32.38 3.10 9.37
N TYR A 476 -32.64 3.90 8.33
CA TYR A 476 -33.86 4.70 8.23
C TYR A 476 -35.10 3.81 8.17
N GLN A 477 -35.08 2.78 7.32
CA GLN A 477 -36.16 1.79 7.24
C GLN A 477 -36.37 1.04 8.56
N ALA A 478 -35.31 0.81 9.35
CA ALA A 478 -35.38 0.16 10.66
C ALA A 478 -35.77 1.12 11.80
N GLY A 479 -35.94 2.42 11.56
CA GLY A 479 -36.28 3.41 12.60
C GLY A 479 -35.11 3.76 13.54
N GLU A 480 -33.87 3.43 13.18
CA GLU A 480 -32.67 3.60 14.00
C GLU A 480 -32.11 5.04 13.91
N LEU A 481 -32.93 6.02 14.29
CA LEU A 481 -32.66 7.46 14.10
C LEU A 481 -31.43 7.96 14.87
N GLU A 482 -31.12 7.39 16.03
CA GLU A 482 -29.94 7.77 16.80
C GLU A 482 -28.65 7.37 16.08
N LYS A 483 -28.60 6.15 15.55
CA LYS A 483 -27.46 5.65 14.78
C LYS A 483 -27.28 6.44 13.49
N LEU A 484 -28.37 6.85 12.83
CA LEU A 484 -28.33 7.74 11.67
C LEU A 484 -27.70 9.10 11.98
N LYS A 485 -28.14 9.75 13.06
CA LYS A 485 -27.57 11.05 13.50
C LYS A 485 -26.09 10.91 13.82
N LEU A 486 -25.71 9.81 14.49
CA LEU A 486 -24.31 9.53 14.81
C LEU A 486 -23.48 9.28 13.54
N LEU A 487 -23.97 8.46 12.61
CA LEU A 487 -23.33 8.17 11.32
C LEU A 487 -23.07 9.46 10.53
N ASP A 488 -24.11 10.28 10.35
CA ASP A 488 -24.02 11.53 9.60
C ASP A 488 -23.08 12.54 10.27
N GLY A 489 -23.17 12.66 11.60
CA GLY A 489 -22.29 13.50 12.38
C GLY A 489 -20.81 13.10 12.24
N MET A 490 -20.51 11.80 12.22
CA MET A 490 -19.13 11.30 12.00
C MET A 490 -18.62 11.60 10.60
N VAL A 491 -19.45 11.38 9.56
CA VAL A 491 -19.09 11.69 8.17
C VAL A 491 -18.79 13.18 8.01
N ASN A 492 -19.68 14.06 8.45
CA ASN A 492 -19.51 15.50 8.30
C ASN A 492 -18.26 16.02 9.04
N LYS A 493 -17.97 15.50 10.23
CA LYS A 493 -16.74 15.82 10.96
C LYS A 493 -15.48 15.44 10.17
N LEU A 494 -15.44 14.23 9.61
CA LEU A 494 -14.28 13.78 8.84
C LEU A 494 -14.14 14.52 7.51
N VAL A 495 -15.24 14.94 6.86
CA VAL A 495 -15.20 15.78 5.66
C VAL A 495 -14.58 17.15 5.95
N ASN A 496 -14.82 17.71 7.13
CA ASN A 496 -14.29 19.03 7.51
C ASN A 496 -12.80 19.00 7.86
N VAL A 497 -12.29 17.88 8.39
CA VAL A 497 -10.89 17.77 8.83
C VAL A 497 -9.97 17.16 7.78
N LEU A 498 -10.50 16.30 6.92
CA LEU A 498 -9.71 15.61 5.90
C LEU A 498 -9.83 16.33 4.55
N PRO A 499 -8.79 16.28 3.70
CA PRO A 499 -8.80 16.91 2.39
C PRO A 499 -9.96 16.38 1.56
N PRO A 500 -10.58 17.24 0.74
CA PRO A 500 -11.70 16.85 -0.08
C PRO A 500 -11.29 15.74 -1.05
N SER A 501 -12.09 14.69 -1.11
CA SER A 501 -11.84 13.55 -1.97
C SER A 501 -13.10 13.15 -2.72
N LYS A 502 -12.97 12.89 -4.03
CA LYS A 502 -14.10 12.48 -4.88
C LYS A 502 -14.50 11.03 -4.55
N GLY A 503 -15.80 10.76 -4.44
CA GLY A 503 -16.36 9.41 -4.21
C GLY A 503 -16.56 9.00 -2.75
N HIS A 504 -16.27 9.88 -1.79
CA HIS A 504 -16.57 9.66 -0.37
C HIS A 504 -17.86 10.37 0.02
N ALA A 505 -18.54 9.82 1.03
CA ALA A 505 -19.81 10.33 1.50
C ALA A 505 -19.69 11.79 1.98
N ARG A 506 -20.68 12.61 1.61
CA ARG A 506 -20.97 13.92 2.21
C ARG A 506 -22.31 13.74 2.90
N GLY A 507 -22.39 14.02 4.20
CA GLY A 507 -23.57 13.70 5.01
C GLY A 507 -24.86 14.18 4.35
N MET A 508 -25.92 13.39 4.47
CA MET A 508 -27.21 13.62 3.83
C MET A 508 -28.18 14.43 4.68
N LEU A 509 -27.95 14.55 6.00
CA LEU A 509 -28.88 15.27 6.88
C LEU A 509 -28.74 16.80 6.79
N ASN A 510 -27.76 17.33 6.05
CA ASN A 510 -27.52 18.76 5.88
C ASN A 510 -27.83 19.28 4.46
N GLN A 511 -28.49 18.49 3.59
CA GLN A 511 -28.80 18.91 2.21
C GLN A 511 -30.27 19.17 1.90
N ASP A 512 -31.20 19.05 2.86
CA ASP A 512 -32.60 19.44 2.66
C ASP A 512 -33.16 20.07 3.95
N VAL A 513 -32.80 21.34 4.19
CA VAL A 513 -33.62 22.30 4.96
C VAL A 513 -33.39 23.68 4.33
N ASP A 514 -33.99 23.89 3.15
CA ASP A 514 -34.69 25.12 2.77
C ASP A 514 -35.52 24.86 1.51
#